data_AF-A0A534UAF4-F1
#
_entry.id   AF-A0A534UAF4-F1
#
_cell.length_a   1.000
_cell.length_b   1.000
_cell.length_c   1.000
_cell.angle_alpha   90.00
_cell.angle_beta   90.00
_cell.angle_gamma   90.00
#
_symmetry.space_group_name_H-M   'P 1'
#
loop_
_entity.id
_entity.type
_entity.pdbx_description
1 polymer ?
#
loop_
_entity_poly.entity_id
_entity_poly.type
_entity_poly.pdbx_seq_one_letter_code
_entity_poly.pdbx_strand_id
1 'polypeptide(L)'
;MLSWVLTAFVVQPRRPVVLGRKIFLKLRRRTRVERQSQRGLPVTAPTPKEIAKRFTAYYQPIVDLNTGAVAGFEALARVVESDGSVKTAGAVIENIERRSDTLKALIRTILAAIRRDMVPLFHRHQHFYVSVNIPPVILGRGQVLPIIEELGLTPYLSRIACEVTERQALTSVGRTALERAQQVGMSVAIDDFGTGQRLDANRRSRF
;
A
#
# COMPACT_ATOMS: atom_id res chain seq x y z
N MET A 1 27.57 12.91 -12.09
CA MET A 1 26.69 14.09 -11.92
C MET A 1 25.26 13.69 -12.24
N LEU A 2 24.41 13.52 -11.22
CA LEU A 2 22.95 13.42 -11.39
C LEU A 2 22.32 14.31 -10.32
N SER A 3 22.18 15.58 -10.70
CA SER A 3 21.47 16.61 -9.97
C SER A 3 19.98 16.30 -10.01
N TRP A 4 19.44 15.78 -8.91
CA TRP A 4 17.99 15.77 -8.71
C TRP A 4 17.62 17.12 -8.12
N VAL A 5 17.21 18.03 -9.01
CA VAL A 5 16.79 19.40 -8.71
C VAL A 5 15.72 19.41 -7.61
N LEU A 6 16.08 19.97 -6.45
CA LEU A 6 15.12 20.54 -5.50
C LEU A 6 14.48 21.75 -6.19
N THR A 7 13.30 21.57 -6.78
CA THR A 7 12.40 22.69 -7.08
C THR A 7 11.39 22.80 -5.94
N ALA A 8 11.13 24.01 -5.45
CA ALA A 8 10.16 24.27 -4.40
C ALA A 8 8.75 23.79 -4.82
N PHE A 9 8.08 23.03 -3.97
CA PHE A 9 6.76 22.43 -4.26
C PHE A 9 5.73 22.82 -3.20
N VAL A 10 4.53 23.20 -3.62
CA VAL A 10 3.35 23.25 -2.75
C VAL A 10 2.87 21.82 -2.50
N VAL A 11 3.33 21.22 -1.40
CA VAL A 11 2.84 19.93 -0.91
C VAL A 11 1.53 20.19 -0.15
N GLN A 12 0.41 19.63 -0.62
CA GLN A 12 -0.81 19.66 0.18
C GLN A 12 -0.82 18.47 1.14
N PRO A 13 -0.84 18.69 2.46
CA PRO A 13 -0.99 17.61 3.43
C PRO A 13 -2.28 16.85 3.17
N ARG A 14 -2.25 15.50 3.15
CA ARG A 14 -3.44 14.74 3.57
C ARG A 14 -3.59 14.87 5.08
N ARG A 15 -4.81 14.73 5.59
CA ARG A 15 -5.07 14.80 7.03
C ARG A 15 -4.19 13.78 7.78
N PRO A 16 -3.78 14.11 9.01
CA PRO A 16 -2.91 13.27 9.82
C PRO A 16 -3.44 11.84 10.00
N VAL A 17 -2.55 10.85 9.88
CA VAL A 17 -2.77 9.44 10.25
C VAL A 17 -2.25 9.24 11.67
N VAL A 18 -3.00 8.62 12.58
CA VAL A 18 -2.53 8.36 13.95
C VAL A 18 -2.03 6.91 14.08
N LEU A 19 -0.78 6.73 14.50
CA LEU A 19 -0.19 5.43 14.84
C LEU A 19 0.09 5.40 16.35
N GLY A 20 -0.75 4.70 17.11
CA GLY A 20 -0.66 4.73 18.57
C GLY A 20 -0.84 6.14 19.12
N ARG A 21 0.23 6.73 19.71
CA ARG A 21 0.26 8.13 20.20
C ARG A 21 0.91 9.12 19.21
N LYS A 22 1.37 8.67 18.05
CA LYS A 22 2.12 9.48 17.09
C LYS A 22 1.27 9.84 15.88
N ILE A 23 1.46 11.04 15.35
CA ILE A 23 0.70 11.56 14.22
C ILE A 23 1.63 11.64 13.01
N PHE A 24 1.18 11.12 11.86
CA PHE A 24 1.94 11.03 10.62
C PHE A 24 1.23 11.74 9.48
N LEU A 25 2.00 12.31 8.57
CA LEU A 25 1.48 12.99 7.39
C LEU A 25 1.79 12.18 6.13
N LYS A 26 0.73 11.85 5.38
CA LYS A 26 0.87 11.36 3.99
C LYS A 26 1.11 12.56 3.10
N LEU A 27 2.34 12.71 2.59
CA LEU A 27 2.70 13.82 1.71
C LEU A 27 2.29 13.51 0.28
N ARG A 28 1.17 14.08 -0.21
CA ARG A 28 0.77 13.93 -1.61
C ARG A 28 1.41 15.00 -2.48
N ARG A 29 2.28 14.59 -3.42
CA ARG A 29 2.58 15.41 -4.60
C ARG A 29 1.33 15.44 -5.48
N ARG A 30 0.66 16.59 -5.58
CA ARG A 30 -0.19 16.88 -6.75
C ARG A 30 0.75 17.20 -7.92
N THR A 31 1.26 16.19 -8.59
CA THR A 31 1.78 16.41 -9.94
C THR A 31 0.58 16.77 -10.83
N ARG A 32 0.68 17.88 -11.57
CA ARG A 32 -0.24 18.31 -12.66
C ARG A 32 -0.59 17.16 -13.62
N VAL A 33 0.25 16.13 -13.66
CA VAL A 33 0.09 14.84 -14.35
C VAL A 33 -1.18 14.08 -13.95
N GLU A 34 -1.70 14.18 -12.72
CA GLU A 34 -2.91 13.45 -12.30
C GLU A 34 -4.20 13.93 -12.99
N ARG A 35 -4.24 15.19 -13.47
CA ARG A 35 -5.39 15.70 -14.24
C ARG A 35 -5.30 15.44 -15.75
N GLN A 36 -4.12 15.10 -16.28
CA GLN A 36 -3.89 15.09 -17.73
C GLN A 36 -3.68 13.69 -18.35
N SER A 37 -3.70 12.61 -17.57
CA SER A 37 -3.57 11.25 -18.14
C SER A 37 -4.69 10.30 -17.70
N GLN A 38 -5.93 10.80 -17.69
CA GLN A 38 -7.16 9.98 -17.76
C GLN A 38 -7.52 9.62 -19.21
N ARG A 39 -6.55 9.59 -20.14
CA ARG A 39 -6.78 8.92 -21.43
C ARG A 39 -6.79 7.42 -21.16
N GLY A 40 -8.00 6.89 -21.19
CA GLY A 40 -8.43 5.61 -20.62
C GLY A 40 -7.47 4.48 -20.93
N LEU A 41 -7.07 3.78 -19.86
CA LEU A 41 -6.67 2.39 -20.01
C LEU A 41 -7.83 1.66 -20.71
N PRO A 42 -7.55 0.74 -21.66
CA PRO A 42 -8.61 -0.04 -22.29
C PRO A 42 -9.53 -0.63 -21.23
N VAL A 43 -10.84 -0.52 -21.47
CA VAL A 43 -11.93 -0.90 -20.54
C VAL A 43 -11.91 -2.39 -20.20
N THR A 44 -11.12 -3.18 -20.93
CA THR A 44 -10.91 -4.61 -20.65
C THR A 44 -10.00 -4.81 -19.44
N ALA A 45 -10.44 -5.68 -18.52
CA ALA A 45 -9.63 -6.07 -17.37
C ALA A 45 -8.31 -6.71 -17.84
N PRO A 46 -7.14 -6.25 -17.35
CA PRO A 46 -5.86 -6.85 -17.73
C PRO A 46 -5.77 -8.28 -17.22
N THR A 47 -5.17 -9.16 -18.00
CA THR A 47 -4.89 -10.55 -17.60
C THR A 47 -3.84 -10.62 -16.47
N PRO A 48 -3.78 -11.71 -15.69
CA PRO A 48 -2.72 -11.90 -14.69
C PRO A 48 -1.29 -11.73 -15.23
N LYS A 49 -1.06 -12.16 -16.48
CA LYS A 49 0.24 -12.04 -17.17
C LYS A 49 0.57 -10.58 -17.50
N GLU A 50 -0.41 -9.79 -17.93
CA GLU A 50 -0.22 -8.36 -18.18
C GLU A 50 0.03 -7.60 -16.88
N ILE A 51 -0.68 -7.96 -15.80
CA ILE A 51 -0.45 -7.38 -14.48
C ILE A 51 1.00 -7.59 -14.05
N ALA A 52 1.48 -8.83 -14.11
CA ALA A 52 2.86 -9.17 -13.72
C ALA A 52 3.93 -8.45 -14.55
N LYS A 53 3.61 -8.02 -15.78
CA LYS A 53 4.56 -7.32 -16.68
C LYS A 53 4.50 -5.80 -16.55
N ARG A 54 3.31 -5.24 -16.38
CA ARG A 54 3.06 -3.79 -16.50
C ARG A 54 2.89 -3.11 -15.15
N PHE A 55 2.57 -3.84 -14.09
CA PHE A 55 2.28 -3.22 -12.79
C PHE A 55 3.50 -3.20 -11.90
N THR A 56 3.62 -2.14 -11.11
CA THR A 56 4.67 -2.00 -10.09
C THR A 56 4.19 -1.10 -8.94
N ALA A 57 5.02 -0.98 -7.90
CA ALA A 57 4.76 -0.09 -6.77
C ALA A 57 5.59 1.20 -6.89
N TYR A 58 4.95 2.33 -6.62
CA TYR A 58 5.63 3.59 -6.35
C TYR A 58 5.39 3.96 -4.89
N TYR A 59 6.36 4.63 -4.26
CA TYR A 59 6.38 4.84 -2.82
C TYR A 59 6.15 6.29 -2.46
N GLN A 60 5.14 6.55 -1.64
CA GLN A 60 4.87 7.86 -1.06
C GLN A 60 5.40 7.90 0.38
N PRO A 61 6.32 8.82 0.73
CA PRO A 61 6.81 8.93 2.11
C PRO A 61 5.69 9.26 3.09
N ILE A 62 5.75 8.63 4.25
CA ILE A 62 4.95 8.92 5.44
C ILE A 62 5.89 9.53 6.47
N VAL A 63 5.57 10.74 6.95
CA VAL A 63 6.45 11.53 7.83
C VAL A 63 5.85 11.63 9.22
N ASP A 64 6.64 11.37 10.27
CA ASP A 64 6.27 11.61 11.67
C ASP A 64 6.21 13.12 11.91
N LEU A 65 5.04 13.65 12.28
CA LEU A 65 4.82 15.09 12.43
C LEU A 65 5.56 15.71 13.62
N ASN A 66 5.91 14.92 14.64
CA ASN A 66 6.62 15.44 15.80
C ASN A 66 8.11 15.61 15.50
N THR A 67 8.66 14.77 14.63
CA THR A 67 10.11 14.70 14.37
C THR A 67 10.50 15.20 12.99
N GLY A 68 9.55 15.29 12.05
CA GLY A 68 9.83 15.56 10.63
C GLY A 68 10.54 14.42 9.89
N ALA A 69 10.82 13.30 10.57
CA ALA A 69 11.52 12.16 9.98
C ALA A 69 10.57 11.28 9.16
N VAL A 70 11.09 10.67 8.09
CA VAL A 70 10.37 9.63 7.36
C VAL A 70 10.20 8.42 8.28
N ALA A 71 8.96 7.99 8.47
CA ALA A 71 8.60 6.83 9.27
C ALA A 71 8.40 5.57 8.42
N GLY A 72 8.05 5.76 7.15
CA GLY A 72 7.77 4.67 6.24
C GLY A 72 7.25 5.18 4.91
N PHE A 73 6.63 4.28 4.16
CA PHE A 73 6.11 4.59 2.82
C PHE A 73 4.77 3.93 2.58
N GLU A 74 3.92 4.54 1.79
CA GLU A 74 2.77 3.87 1.17
C GLU A 74 3.17 3.36 -0.21
N ALA A 75 2.97 2.07 -0.44
CA ALA A 75 3.10 1.43 -1.74
C ALA A 75 1.82 1.63 -2.55
N LEU A 76 1.93 2.40 -3.63
CA LEU A 76 0.84 2.74 -4.53
C LEU A 76 1.02 2.02 -5.87
N ALA A 77 0.01 1.25 -6.28
CA ALA A 77 0.03 0.56 -7.56
C ALA A 77 0.11 1.55 -8.74
N ARG A 78 0.98 1.23 -9.70
CA ARG A 78 1.19 1.96 -10.95
C ARG A 78 1.22 1.02 -12.14
N VAL A 79 0.82 1.53 -13.29
CA VAL A 79 0.91 0.86 -14.58
C VAL A 79 1.99 1.53 -15.39
N VAL A 80 2.96 0.74 -15.86
CA VAL A 80 3.97 1.12 -16.83
C VAL A 80 3.46 0.76 -18.22
N GLU A 81 3.32 1.77 -19.06
CA GLU A 81 2.88 1.63 -20.45
C GLU A 81 4.05 1.20 -21.35
N SER A 82 3.75 0.74 -22.57
CA SER A 82 4.77 0.31 -23.53
C SER A 82 5.72 1.43 -23.96
N ASP A 83 5.27 2.68 -23.89
CA ASP A 83 6.08 3.88 -24.14
C ASP A 83 6.93 4.30 -22.92
N GLY A 84 6.88 3.53 -21.82
CA GLY A 84 7.58 3.81 -20.57
C GLY A 84 6.87 4.82 -19.65
N SER A 85 5.73 5.39 -20.07
CA SER A 85 4.95 6.29 -19.23
C SER A 85 4.32 5.55 -18.05
N VAL A 86 4.13 6.27 -16.94
CA VAL A 86 3.63 5.70 -15.68
C VAL A 86 2.30 6.32 -15.31
N LYS A 87 1.28 5.48 -15.16
CA LYS A 87 -0.09 5.88 -14.80
C LYS A 87 -0.51 5.31 -13.45
N THR A 88 -1.49 5.94 -12.82
CA THR A 88 -2.14 5.39 -11.63
C THR A 88 -2.93 4.15 -12.01
N ALA A 89 -2.96 3.15 -11.13
CA ALA A 89 -3.81 1.97 -11.33
C ALA A 89 -5.32 2.26 -11.11
N GLY A 90 -5.67 3.46 -10.63
CA GLY A 90 -7.05 3.80 -10.24
C GLY A 90 -8.07 3.60 -11.35
N ALA A 91 -7.73 3.87 -12.62
CA ALA A 91 -8.64 3.71 -13.74
C ALA A 91 -8.94 2.24 -14.11
N VAL A 92 -8.16 1.28 -13.61
CA VAL A 92 -8.35 -0.17 -13.89
C VAL A 92 -8.59 -1.00 -12.63
N ILE A 93 -8.51 -0.39 -11.44
CA ILE A 93 -8.61 -1.12 -10.18
C ILE A 93 -9.97 -1.81 -10.05
N GLU A 94 -11.06 -1.12 -10.43
CA GLU A 94 -12.42 -1.67 -10.39
C GLU A 94 -12.56 -2.93 -11.26
N ASN A 95 -11.94 -2.93 -12.44
CA ASN A 95 -11.96 -4.08 -13.35
C ASN A 95 -11.13 -5.26 -12.80
N ILE A 96 -10.01 -4.96 -12.15
CA ILE A 96 -9.15 -5.96 -11.51
C ILE A 96 -9.86 -6.59 -10.30
N GLU A 97 -10.56 -5.79 -9.49
CA GLU A 97 -11.23 -6.22 -8.26
C GLU A 97 -12.40 -7.18 -8.53
N ARG A 98 -13.04 -7.10 -9.70
CA ARG A 98 -14.12 -8.02 -10.11
C ARG A 98 -13.66 -9.46 -10.34
N ARG A 99 -12.35 -9.69 -10.44
CA ARG A 99 -11.75 -10.96 -10.86
C ARG A 99 -10.69 -11.41 -9.87
N SER A 100 -10.94 -12.55 -9.20
CA SER A 100 -10.06 -13.00 -8.11
C SER A 100 -8.63 -13.34 -8.56
N ASP A 101 -8.46 -13.83 -9.80
CA ASP A 101 -7.17 -14.20 -10.38
C ASP A 101 -6.30 -12.96 -10.67
N THR A 102 -6.89 -11.93 -11.26
CA THR A 102 -6.22 -10.66 -11.55
C THR A 102 -5.91 -9.89 -10.27
N LEU A 103 -6.83 -9.89 -9.31
CA LEU A 103 -6.59 -9.23 -8.03
C LEU A 103 -5.44 -9.91 -7.26
N LYS A 104 -5.43 -11.25 -7.21
CA LYS A 104 -4.30 -12.00 -6.62
C LYS A 104 -2.99 -11.70 -7.33
N ALA A 105 -2.99 -11.64 -8.67
CA ALA A 105 -1.80 -11.29 -9.45
C ALA A 105 -1.29 -9.87 -9.16
N LEU A 106 -2.20 -8.91 -8.97
CA LEU A 106 -1.85 -7.55 -8.59
C LEU A 106 -1.17 -7.51 -7.23
N ILE A 107 -1.77 -8.11 -6.21
CA ILE A 107 -1.20 -8.15 -4.86
C ILE A 107 0.18 -8.81 -4.86
N ARG A 108 0.34 -9.95 -5.57
CA ARG A 108 1.64 -10.60 -5.75
C ARG A 108 2.67 -9.68 -6.40
N THR A 109 2.28 -8.95 -7.43
CA THR A 109 3.16 -8.02 -8.15
C THR A 109 3.61 -6.85 -7.26
N ILE A 110 2.69 -6.28 -6.48
CA ILE A 110 3.01 -5.20 -5.54
C ILE A 110 3.90 -5.69 -4.39
N LEU A 111 3.62 -6.85 -3.82
CA LEU A 111 4.47 -7.45 -2.78
C LEU A 111 5.86 -7.81 -3.31
N ALA A 112 5.97 -8.25 -4.56
CA ALA A 112 7.27 -8.50 -5.19
C ALA A 112 8.08 -7.19 -5.36
N ALA A 113 7.43 -6.09 -5.74
CA ALA A 113 8.07 -4.77 -5.78
C ALA A 113 8.51 -4.32 -4.37
N ILE A 114 7.65 -4.50 -3.35
CA ILE A 114 8.00 -4.24 -1.95
C ILE A 114 9.22 -5.06 -1.52
N ARG A 115 9.28 -6.35 -1.86
CA ARG A 115 10.46 -7.18 -1.57
C ARG A 115 11.72 -6.56 -2.18
N ARG A 116 11.67 -6.21 -3.45
CA ARG A 116 12.80 -5.62 -4.19
C ARG A 116 13.26 -4.30 -3.57
N ASP A 117 12.32 -3.41 -3.26
CA ASP A 117 12.62 -2.01 -2.97
C ASP A 117 12.76 -1.72 -1.48
N MET A 118 11.93 -2.36 -0.64
CA MET A 118 11.84 -2.04 0.78
C MET A 118 12.71 -2.91 1.69
N VAL A 119 12.96 -4.17 1.32
CA VAL A 119 13.81 -5.06 2.16
C VAL A 119 15.21 -4.48 2.38
N PRO A 120 15.92 -3.90 1.38
CA PRO A 120 17.19 -3.23 1.62
C PRO A 120 17.08 -2.07 2.62
N LEU A 121 15.97 -1.31 2.56
CA LEU A 121 15.71 -0.20 3.48
C LEU A 121 15.40 -0.68 4.89
N PHE A 122 14.68 -1.79 5.05
CA PHE A 122 14.40 -2.38 6.36
C PHE A 122 15.66 -2.80 7.11
N HIS A 123 16.67 -3.31 6.41
CA HIS A 123 17.97 -3.62 7.04
C HIS A 123 18.71 -2.37 7.52
N ARG A 124 18.59 -1.26 6.78
CA ARG A 124 19.26 0.00 7.11
C ARG A 124 18.52 0.84 8.15
N HIS A 125 17.19 0.72 8.18
CA HIS A 125 16.31 1.54 9.01
C HIS A 125 15.33 0.64 9.76
N GLN A 126 15.62 0.37 11.03
CA GLN A 126 14.85 -0.59 11.84
C GLN A 126 13.39 -0.21 12.09
N HIS A 127 13.06 1.09 11.96
CA HIS A 127 11.72 1.59 12.22
C HIS A 127 10.90 1.84 10.96
N PHE A 128 11.48 1.65 9.77
CA PHE A 128 10.74 1.85 8.53
C PHE A 128 9.73 0.74 8.32
N TYR A 129 8.53 1.15 7.90
CA TYR A 129 7.48 0.26 7.45
C TYR A 129 7.02 0.65 6.04
N VAL A 130 6.29 -0.25 5.41
CA VAL A 130 5.56 0.02 4.18
C VAL A 130 4.10 -0.32 4.38
N SER A 131 3.19 0.57 4.02
CA SER A 131 1.76 0.27 3.94
C SER A 131 1.37 -0.08 2.51
N VAL A 132 0.42 -0.99 2.34
CA VAL A 132 -0.07 -1.44 1.04
C VAL A 132 -1.58 -1.67 1.11
N ASN A 133 -2.29 -1.21 0.09
CA ASN A 133 -3.73 -1.45 -0.03
C ASN A 133 -3.97 -2.90 -0.45
N ILE A 134 -4.56 -3.71 0.44
CA ILE A 134 -4.95 -5.08 0.14
C ILE A 134 -6.46 -5.20 0.39
N PRO A 135 -7.27 -5.53 -0.63
CA PRO A 135 -8.71 -5.68 -0.44
C PRO A 135 -9.03 -6.72 0.64
N PRO A 136 -9.99 -6.43 1.55
CA PRO A 136 -10.35 -7.33 2.64
C PRO A 136 -10.69 -8.75 2.18
N VAL A 137 -11.28 -8.91 0.99
CA VAL A 137 -11.62 -10.23 0.43
C VAL A 137 -10.40 -11.14 0.22
N ILE A 138 -9.25 -10.59 -0.19
CA ILE A 138 -8.01 -11.36 -0.39
C ILE A 138 -7.40 -11.74 0.95
N LEU A 139 -7.40 -10.80 1.88
CA LEU A 139 -6.85 -10.98 3.23
C LEU A 139 -7.70 -11.96 4.04
N GLY A 140 -9.02 -11.79 4.07
CA GLY A 140 -9.97 -12.67 4.78
C GLY A 140 -10.02 -14.09 4.23
N ARG A 141 -9.78 -14.29 2.92
CA ARG A 141 -9.61 -15.62 2.31
C ARG A 141 -8.24 -16.26 2.59
N GLY A 142 -7.36 -15.58 3.33
CA GLY A 142 -6.02 -16.07 3.64
C GLY A 142 -5.09 -16.17 2.44
N GLN A 143 -5.37 -15.45 1.34
CA GLN A 143 -4.61 -15.56 0.09
C GLN A 143 -3.30 -14.75 0.11
N VAL A 144 -3.13 -13.84 1.08
CA VAL A 144 -1.93 -12.99 1.23
C VAL A 144 -0.75 -13.78 1.80
N LEU A 145 -0.98 -14.62 2.81
CA LEU A 145 0.11 -15.30 3.51
C LEU A 145 0.94 -16.22 2.59
N PRO A 146 0.34 -17.06 1.71
CA PRO A 146 1.12 -17.86 0.76
C PRO A 146 2.01 -17.01 -0.17
N ILE A 147 1.54 -15.81 -0.54
CA ILE A 147 2.31 -14.88 -1.37
C ILE A 147 3.49 -14.29 -0.59
N ILE A 148 3.27 -13.94 0.68
CA ILE A 148 4.33 -13.44 1.57
C ILE A 148 5.42 -14.52 1.74
N GLU A 149 5.02 -15.78 1.94
CA GLU A 149 5.93 -16.92 2.08
C GLU A 149 6.71 -17.19 0.79
N GLU A 150 6.02 -17.26 -0.36
CA GLU A 150 6.62 -17.40 -1.70
C GLU A 150 7.69 -16.32 -1.93
N LEU A 151 7.39 -15.09 -1.54
CA LEU A 151 8.27 -13.95 -1.70
C LEU A 151 9.25 -13.78 -0.54
N GLY A 152 9.37 -14.71 0.40
CA GLY A 152 10.30 -14.63 1.53
C GLY A 152 10.18 -13.34 2.34
N LEU A 153 8.96 -12.81 2.48
CA LEU A 153 8.65 -11.58 3.20
C LEU A 153 8.24 -11.81 4.66
N THR A 154 8.11 -13.07 5.09
CA THR A 154 7.72 -13.47 6.46
C THR A 154 8.51 -12.74 7.55
N PRO A 155 9.85 -12.56 7.47
CA PRO A 155 10.62 -11.83 8.49
C PRO A 155 10.24 -10.35 8.62
N TYR A 156 9.60 -9.77 7.60
CA TYR A 156 9.23 -8.35 7.53
C TYR A 156 7.73 -8.13 7.67
N LEU A 157 6.95 -9.16 8.03
CA LEU A 157 5.50 -9.09 8.08
C LEU A 157 4.98 -7.98 9.00
N SER A 158 5.65 -7.75 10.14
CA SER A 158 5.32 -6.66 11.07
C SER A 158 5.58 -5.26 10.49
N ARG A 159 6.43 -5.18 9.45
CA ARG A 159 6.79 -3.95 8.71
C ARG A 159 5.99 -3.77 7.42
N ILE A 160 5.15 -4.73 7.06
CA ILE A 160 4.21 -4.62 5.94
C ILE A 160 2.82 -4.43 6.54
N ALA A 161 2.30 -3.21 6.47
CA ALA A 161 0.96 -2.89 6.96
C ALA A 161 -0.06 -2.96 5.83
N CYS A 162 -1.13 -3.72 6.02
CA CYS A 162 -2.29 -3.65 5.14
C CYS A 162 -3.11 -2.40 5.47
N GLU A 163 -3.49 -1.63 4.46
CA GLU A 163 -4.47 -0.55 4.60
C GLU A 163 -5.88 -1.10 4.35
N VAL A 164 -6.78 -0.88 5.31
CA VAL A 164 -8.21 -1.17 5.21
C VAL A 164 -8.97 0.09 5.57
N THR A 165 -9.92 0.52 4.75
CA THR A 165 -10.73 1.70 5.11
C THR A 165 -11.66 1.40 6.29
N GLU A 166 -12.05 2.41 7.08
CA GLU A 166 -12.99 2.22 8.19
C GLU A 166 -14.30 1.55 7.72
N ARG A 167 -14.87 2.02 6.61
CA ARG A 167 -16.07 1.42 6.01
C ARG A 167 -15.88 -0.06 5.69
N GLN A 168 -14.72 -0.42 5.14
CA GLN A 168 -14.39 -1.82 4.86
C GLN A 168 -14.26 -2.62 6.16
N ALA A 169 -13.59 -2.08 7.19
CA ALA A 169 -13.39 -2.72 8.48
C ALA A 169 -14.70 -3.06 9.20
N LEU A 170 -15.76 -2.27 8.99
CA LEU A 170 -17.08 -2.50 9.59
C LEU A 170 -17.89 -3.63 8.91
N THR A 171 -17.51 -4.06 7.71
CA THR A 171 -18.17 -5.17 7.01
C THR A 171 -17.78 -6.53 7.61
N SER A 172 -18.59 -7.57 7.40
CA SER A 172 -18.24 -8.94 7.80
C SER A 172 -16.91 -9.40 7.18
N VAL A 173 -16.73 -9.15 5.88
CA VAL A 173 -15.48 -9.46 5.15
C VAL A 173 -14.29 -8.69 5.73
N GLY A 174 -14.50 -7.42 6.08
CA GLY A 174 -13.50 -6.60 6.78
C GLY A 174 -13.07 -7.17 8.10
N ARG A 175 -14.02 -7.54 8.96
CA ARG A 175 -13.73 -8.15 10.27
C ARG A 175 -12.94 -9.45 10.12
N THR A 176 -13.36 -10.34 9.22
CA THR A 176 -12.60 -11.57 8.92
C THR A 176 -11.18 -11.26 8.42
N ALA A 177 -11.01 -10.22 7.61
CA ALA A 177 -9.69 -9.80 7.15
C ALA A 177 -8.81 -9.29 8.30
N LEU A 178 -9.36 -8.50 9.21
CA LEU A 178 -8.66 -8.00 10.40
C LEU A 178 -8.24 -9.14 11.33
N GLU A 179 -9.15 -10.05 11.64
CA GLU A 179 -8.87 -11.26 12.44
C GLU A 179 -7.76 -12.08 11.79
N ARG A 180 -7.82 -12.27 10.46
CA ARG A 180 -6.81 -13.03 9.73
C ARG A 180 -5.46 -12.34 9.74
N ALA A 181 -5.40 -11.03 9.53
CA ALA A 181 -4.15 -10.27 9.63
C ALA A 181 -3.52 -10.39 11.03
N GLN A 182 -4.34 -10.27 12.07
CA GLN A 182 -3.89 -10.43 13.46
C GLN A 182 -3.34 -11.84 13.71
N GLN A 183 -4.04 -12.88 13.27
CA GLN A 183 -3.62 -14.29 13.42
C GLN A 183 -2.25 -14.55 12.78
N VAL A 184 -1.97 -13.93 11.63
CA VAL A 184 -0.70 -14.14 10.93
C VAL A 184 0.41 -13.20 11.39
N GLY A 185 0.10 -12.19 12.23
CA GLY A 185 1.07 -11.20 12.71
C GLY A 185 1.33 -10.04 11.75
N MET A 186 0.45 -9.81 10.78
CA MET A 186 0.53 -8.68 9.84
C MET A 186 -0.11 -7.44 10.47
N SER A 187 0.54 -6.28 10.31
CA SER A 187 -0.01 -5.01 10.80
C SER A 187 -1.21 -4.59 9.94
N VAL A 188 -2.23 -3.97 10.55
CA VAL A 188 -3.32 -3.32 9.81
C VAL A 188 -3.42 -1.85 10.19
N ALA A 189 -3.38 -0.98 9.19
CA ALA A 189 -3.71 0.43 9.30
C ALA A 189 -5.17 0.63 8.86
N ILE A 190 -5.99 1.18 9.75
CA ILE A 190 -7.34 1.60 9.41
C ILE A 190 -7.25 3.00 8.81
N ASP A 191 -7.57 3.14 7.53
CA ASP A 191 -7.60 4.43 6.84
C ASP A 191 -8.99 5.07 6.99
N ASP A 192 -9.02 6.20 7.67
CA ASP A 192 -10.21 7.03 7.83
C ASP A 192 -10.11 8.21 6.85
N PHE A 193 -11.25 8.74 6.41
CA PHE A 193 -11.29 10.07 5.80
C PHE A 193 -10.89 11.22 6.78
N GLY A 194 -10.29 10.91 7.94
CA GLY A 194 -10.05 11.88 9.02
C GLY A 194 -9.03 11.52 10.09
N THR A 195 -8.93 10.28 10.58
CA THR A 195 -8.09 9.95 11.77
C THR A 195 -7.75 8.47 11.82
N GLY A 196 -6.70 8.03 11.10
CA GLY A 196 -6.34 6.60 11.08
C GLY A 196 -5.92 6.06 12.45
N GLN A 197 -6.21 4.78 12.74
CA GLN A 197 -5.71 4.02 13.90
C GLN A 197 -4.96 2.77 13.40
N ARG A 198 -3.82 2.41 14.02
CA ARG A 198 -3.16 1.11 13.81
C ARG A 198 -3.49 0.15 14.95
N LEU A 199 -3.96 -1.04 14.60
CA LEU A 199 -4.07 -2.17 15.51
C LEU A 199 -2.79 -3.00 15.40
N ASP A 200 -1.98 -2.97 16.46
CA ASP A 200 -0.80 -3.83 16.58
C ASP A 200 -1.25 -5.25 16.94
N ALA A 201 -0.94 -6.22 16.09
CA ALA A 201 -1.31 -7.63 16.29
C ALA A 201 -0.74 -8.24 17.61
N ASN A 202 0.20 -7.55 18.26
CA ASN A 202 0.85 -8.00 19.49
C ASN A 202 0.33 -7.32 20.77
N ARG A 203 -0.74 -6.52 20.70
CA ARG A 203 -1.39 -5.94 21.88
C ARG A 203 -2.42 -6.92 22.43
N ARG A 204 -2.11 -7.56 23.57
CA ARG A 204 -3.14 -8.16 24.44
C ARG A 204 -4.06 -7.04 24.91
N SER A 205 -5.23 -6.90 24.30
CA SER A 205 -6.29 -6.01 24.74
C SER A 205 -6.79 -6.46 26.11
N ARG A 206 -6.46 -5.69 27.16
CA ARG A 206 -7.37 -5.58 28.32
C ARG A 206 -8.45 -4.59 27.91
N PHE A 207 -9.69 -5.08 27.88
CA PHE A 207 -10.89 -4.26 27.87
C PHE A 207 -10.93 -3.38 29.10
#